data_AF-A0A840VDY9-F1
#
_entry.id   AF-A0A840VDY9-F1
#
_cell.length_a   1.000
_cell.length_b   1.000
_cell.length_c   1.000
_cell.angle_alpha   90.00
_cell.angle_beta   90.00
_cell.angle_gamma   90.00
#
_symmetry.space_group_name_H-M   'P 1'
#
loop_
_entity.id
_entity.type
_entity.pdbx_description
1 polymer ?
#
loop_
_entity_poly.entity_id
_entity_poly.type
_entity_poly.pdbx_seq_one_letter_code
_entity_poly.pdbx_strand_id
1 'polypeptide(L)'
;MGSTDLFSSSYGPGVVGTFMALIVLLGFGGLYMMVGDNYLKGGPPIEAVIAENANDISHLKKSISARTASLAEHDVMKKAGFELQRLEVTTGELEKRVAHLQSEVATNQAEIDQVNSAFEDYKARYRESARLSMIDRVFDELRGSDGTVYKNVKVTSIDPVRLNFKHDNGIGKVSLSDLPADIKDFLQFSEVEATDHAGSEQMADAALGDAVKIAQQEDKVIRLENDVREQRNELEKARSSLDRARRAIPVHERSIRQKRMEIASERQKSGVSRVPQMKEELSQMESALRKVQRAIPDLTRTISELTDKVSETEKNIVEARSKLARLHAGEKE
;
A
#
# COMPACT_ATOMS: atom_id res chain seq x y z
N MET A 1 -53.90 161.51 -19.23
CA MET A 1 -54.34 162.38 -18.12
C MET A 1 -55.31 161.53 -17.31
N GLY A 2 -54.88 160.85 -16.26
CA GLY A 2 -54.15 161.35 -15.08
C GLY A 2 -55.22 161.56 -14.01
N SER A 3 -55.19 160.92 -12.84
CA SER A 3 -54.08 160.87 -11.88
C SER A 3 -54.39 159.78 -10.80
N THR A 4 -53.39 159.19 -10.10
CA THR A 4 -53.09 159.35 -8.63
C THR A 4 -54.28 159.03 -7.69
N ASP A 5 -54.21 158.39 -6.54
CA ASP A 5 -53.14 158.09 -5.58
C ASP A 5 -53.81 157.32 -4.40
N LEU A 6 -53.00 156.79 -3.48
CA LEU A 6 -53.35 156.46 -2.08
C LEU A 6 -54.40 155.33 -1.86
N PHE A 7 -54.10 154.18 -1.23
CA PHE A 7 -53.33 154.00 0.00
C PHE A 7 -52.18 153.00 -0.20
N SER A 8 -50.94 153.47 -0.09
CA SER A 8 -50.20 153.57 1.17
C SER A 8 -50.05 152.19 1.81
N SER A 9 -48.92 151.57 1.56
CA SER A 9 -47.73 151.81 2.39
C SER A 9 -47.69 150.77 3.49
N SER A 10 -46.46 150.36 3.78
CA SER A 10 -46.07 149.55 4.92
C SER A 10 -46.49 148.08 4.90
N TYR A 11 -45.46 147.24 4.76
CA TYR A 11 -45.19 146.02 5.54
C TYR A 11 -46.35 145.08 5.91
N GLY A 12 -46.37 143.92 5.25
CA GLY A 12 -46.87 142.67 5.84
C GLY A 12 -47.56 141.75 4.83
N PRO A 13 -46.97 140.60 4.44
CA PRO A 13 -47.76 139.48 3.92
C PRO A 13 -48.78 139.10 5.00
N GLY A 14 -50.05 139.37 4.70
CA GLY A 14 -51.16 139.27 5.64
C GLY A 14 -51.38 137.86 6.19
N VAL A 15 -52.18 137.82 7.24
CA VAL A 15 -52.62 136.68 8.07
C VAL A 15 -52.83 135.35 7.32
N VAL A 16 -53.22 135.40 6.04
CA VAL A 16 -53.37 134.23 5.17
C VAL A 16 -52.03 133.50 4.94
N GLY A 17 -50.93 134.22 4.73
CA GLY A 17 -49.59 133.63 4.55
C GLY A 17 -49.09 132.95 5.83
N THR A 18 -49.42 133.49 6.99
CA THR A 18 -49.05 132.92 8.29
C THR A 18 -49.78 131.61 8.57
N PHE A 19 -51.07 131.52 8.21
CA PHE A 19 -51.84 130.28 8.37
C PHE A 19 -51.31 129.13 7.51
N MET A 20 -50.89 129.41 6.26
CA MET A 20 -50.31 128.37 5.41
C MET A 20 -48.96 127.87 5.93
N ALA A 21 -48.11 128.77 6.42
CA ALA A 21 -46.83 128.40 7.04
C ALA A 21 -47.04 127.46 8.24
N LEU A 22 -48.07 127.70 9.05
CA LEU A 22 -48.37 126.91 10.24
C LEU A 22 -48.81 125.46 9.91
N ILE A 23 -49.59 125.28 8.85
CA ILE A 23 -49.99 123.94 8.37
C ILE A 23 -48.77 123.16 7.83
N VAL A 24 -47.88 123.82 7.08
CA VAL A 24 -46.65 123.20 6.57
C VAL A 24 -45.71 122.81 7.71
N LEU A 25 -45.61 123.63 8.76
CA LEU A 25 -44.75 123.38 9.91
C LEU A 25 -45.25 122.21 10.76
N LEU A 26 -46.57 122.07 10.93
CA LEU A 26 -47.18 120.91 11.59
C LEU A 26 -47.00 119.62 10.77
N GLY A 27 -47.16 119.70 9.45
CA GLY A 27 -46.92 118.57 8.55
C GLY A 27 -45.47 118.09 8.59
N PHE A 28 -44.50 119.01 8.53
CA PHE A 28 -43.08 118.68 8.60
C PHE A 28 -42.64 118.25 10.01
N GLY A 29 -43.21 118.84 11.06
CA GLY A 29 -42.93 118.46 12.45
C GLY A 29 -43.31 117.01 12.77
N GLY A 30 -44.44 116.54 12.24
CA GLY A 30 -44.88 115.15 12.41
C GLY A 30 -43.96 114.12 11.73
N LEU A 31 -43.46 114.43 10.53
CA LEU A 31 -42.55 113.55 9.79
C LEU A 31 -41.15 113.47 10.43
N TYR A 32 -40.66 114.56 11.00
CA TYR A 32 -39.33 114.61 11.61
C TYR A 32 -39.21 113.74 12.87
N MET A 33 -40.29 113.64 13.68
CA MET A 33 -40.30 112.83 14.91
C MET A 33 -40.22 111.33 14.66
N MET A 34 -40.79 110.80 13.58
CA MET A 34 -40.92 109.34 13.42
C MET A 34 -39.72 108.69 12.71
N VAL A 35 -39.07 109.41 11.78
CA VAL A 35 -37.80 108.96 11.19
C VAL A 35 -36.66 109.03 12.24
N GLY A 36 -36.76 109.94 13.21
CA GLY A 36 -35.79 110.07 14.29
C GLY A 36 -35.70 108.84 15.20
N ASP A 37 -36.82 108.16 15.49
CA ASP A 37 -36.86 107.13 16.53
C ASP A 37 -36.17 105.80 16.14
N ASN A 38 -36.03 105.51 14.83
CA ASN A 38 -35.26 104.35 14.35
C ASN A 38 -33.76 104.64 14.14
N TYR A 39 -33.37 105.91 13.97
CA TYR A 39 -31.96 106.29 13.91
C TYR A 39 -31.32 106.48 15.29
N LEU A 40 -32.13 106.66 16.34
CA LEU A 40 -31.68 106.87 17.73
C LEU A 40 -31.43 105.58 18.52
N LYS A 41 -31.90 104.42 18.05
CA LYS A 41 -31.42 103.12 18.53
C LYS A 41 -30.18 102.75 17.72
N GLY A 42 -29.06 103.39 18.07
CA GLY A 42 -27.76 103.05 17.51
C GLY A 42 -27.59 101.54 17.50
N GLY A 43 -27.21 100.98 16.34
CA GLY A 43 -26.84 99.58 16.23
C GLY A 43 -25.79 99.21 17.28
N PRO A 44 -25.52 97.91 17.47
CA PRO A 44 -24.50 97.49 18.42
C PRO A 44 -23.24 98.33 18.18
N PRO A 45 -22.64 98.87 19.25
CA PRO A 45 -21.51 99.78 19.13
C PRO A 45 -20.45 99.15 18.22
N ILE A 46 -19.75 99.96 17.43
CA ILE A 46 -18.80 99.48 16.41
C ILE A 46 -17.81 98.48 17.04
N GLU A 47 -17.49 98.65 18.31
CA GLU A 47 -16.70 97.76 19.15
C GLU A 47 -17.28 96.34 19.26
N ALA A 48 -18.60 96.19 19.41
CA ALA A 48 -19.28 94.90 19.45
C ALA A 48 -19.28 94.21 18.08
N VAL A 49 -19.50 94.97 17.00
CA VAL A 49 -19.42 94.44 15.62
C VAL A 49 -17.99 94.03 15.28
N ILE A 50 -16.99 94.80 15.72
CA ILE A 50 -15.57 94.43 15.57
C ILE A 50 -15.24 93.17 16.37
N ALA A 51 -15.77 93.04 17.60
CA ALA A 51 -15.56 91.84 18.43
C ALA A 51 -16.22 90.59 17.83
N GLU A 52 -17.43 90.71 17.29
CA GLU A 52 -18.14 89.64 16.59
C GLU A 52 -17.40 89.22 15.31
N ASN A 53 -17.02 90.19 14.47
CA ASN A 53 -16.22 89.93 13.27
C ASN A 53 -14.86 89.30 13.61
N ALA A 54 -14.21 89.74 14.70
CA ALA A 54 -12.95 89.14 15.15
C ALA A 54 -13.14 87.68 15.58
N ASN A 55 -14.29 87.37 16.20
CA ASN A 55 -14.64 86.00 16.57
C ASN A 55 -14.93 85.14 15.33
N ASP A 56 -15.69 85.65 14.36
CA ASP A 56 -15.99 84.96 13.10
C ASP A 56 -14.72 84.70 12.28
N ILE A 57 -13.83 85.69 12.18
CA ILE A 57 -12.52 85.52 11.54
C ILE A 57 -11.70 84.45 12.27
N SER A 58 -11.76 84.39 13.60
CA SER A 58 -11.09 83.34 14.39
C SER A 58 -11.69 81.95 14.11
N HIS A 59 -13.01 81.83 14.07
CA HIS A 59 -13.70 80.58 13.74
C HIS A 59 -13.42 80.12 12.31
N LEU A 60 -13.42 81.03 11.33
CA LEU A 60 -13.07 80.72 9.95
C LEU A 60 -11.60 80.32 9.81
N LYS A 61 -10.67 80.98 10.50
CA LYS A 61 -9.25 80.57 10.54
C LYS A 61 -9.08 79.16 11.13
N LYS A 62 -9.81 78.84 12.20
CA LYS A 62 -9.84 77.48 12.77
C LYS A 62 -10.43 76.46 11.80
N SER A 63 -11.50 76.80 11.09
CA SER A 63 -12.11 75.93 10.08
C SER A 63 -11.18 75.70 8.87
N ILE A 64 -10.49 76.74 8.39
CA ILE A 64 -9.51 76.64 7.31
C ILE A 64 -8.32 75.77 7.73
N SER A 65 -7.78 75.96 8.93
CA SER A 65 -6.69 75.12 9.45
C SER A 65 -7.11 73.66 9.61
N ALA A 66 -8.32 73.39 10.12
CA ALA A 66 -8.85 72.03 10.21
C ALA A 66 -9.07 71.39 8.83
N ARG A 67 -9.61 72.12 7.85
CA ARG A 67 -9.81 71.62 6.48
C ARG A 67 -8.50 71.41 5.73
N THR A 68 -7.51 72.29 5.93
CA THR A 68 -6.17 72.11 5.34
C THR A 68 -5.43 70.93 5.96
N ALA A 69 -5.57 70.67 7.26
CA ALA A 69 -5.08 69.45 7.90
C ALA A 69 -5.76 68.19 7.32
N SER A 70 -7.08 68.20 7.17
CA SER A 70 -7.83 67.09 6.56
C SER A 70 -7.47 66.84 5.08
N LEU A 71 -7.19 67.89 4.31
CA LEU A 71 -6.67 67.74 2.94
C LEU A 71 -5.27 67.12 2.90
N ALA A 72 -4.39 67.52 3.82
CA ALA A 72 -3.07 66.91 3.94
C ALA A 72 -3.15 65.42 4.31
N GLU A 73 -4.07 65.03 5.20
CA GLU A 73 -4.35 63.62 5.52
C GLU A 73 -4.87 62.85 4.31
N HIS A 74 -5.77 63.44 3.51
CA HIS A 74 -6.28 62.82 2.29
C HIS A 74 -5.16 62.60 1.25
N ASP A 75 -4.22 63.54 1.11
CA ASP A 75 -3.06 63.38 0.24
C ASP A 75 -2.12 62.26 0.71
N VAL A 76 -1.94 62.08 2.03
CA VAL A 76 -1.19 60.95 2.61
C VAL A 76 -1.91 59.63 2.32
N MET A 77 -3.22 59.56 2.51
CA MET A 77 -4.03 58.37 2.22
C MET A 77 -4.01 58.01 0.74
N LYS A 78 -4.04 59.00 -0.15
CA LYS A 78 -3.92 58.78 -1.60
C LYS A 78 -2.56 58.20 -1.97
N LYS A 79 -1.46 58.70 -1.38
CA LYS A 79 -0.11 58.14 -1.56
C LYS A 79 -0.04 56.70 -1.04
N ALA A 80 -0.58 56.44 0.15
CA ALA A 80 -0.65 55.09 0.71
C ALA A 80 -1.45 54.13 -0.19
N GLY A 81 -2.56 54.58 -0.80
CA GLY A 81 -3.33 53.79 -1.76
C GLY A 81 -2.53 53.43 -3.02
N PHE A 82 -1.75 54.37 -3.57
CA PHE A 82 -0.85 54.08 -4.70
C PHE A 82 0.29 53.12 -4.32
N GLU A 83 0.84 53.26 -3.11
CA GLU A 83 1.86 52.32 -2.59
C GLU A 83 1.28 50.92 -2.40
N LEU A 84 0.05 50.81 -1.89
CA LEU A 84 -0.65 49.55 -1.71
C LEU A 84 -0.96 48.88 -3.05
N GLN A 85 -1.42 49.63 -4.05
CA GLN A 85 -1.62 49.12 -5.40
C GLN A 85 -0.30 48.66 -6.04
N ARG A 86 0.79 49.41 -5.84
CA ARG A 86 2.12 49.00 -6.30
C ARG A 86 2.57 47.72 -5.61
N LEU A 87 2.38 47.62 -4.30
CA LEU A 87 2.68 46.42 -3.51
C LEU A 87 1.89 45.22 -4.02
N GLU A 88 0.58 45.37 -4.28
CA GLU A 88 -0.30 44.33 -4.80
C GLU A 88 0.18 43.77 -6.16
N VAL A 89 0.59 44.67 -7.07
CA VAL A 89 1.19 44.28 -8.34
C VAL A 89 2.50 43.52 -8.11
N THR A 90 3.38 44.01 -7.23
CA THR A 90 4.65 43.33 -6.94
C THR A 90 4.46 41.98 -6.26
N THR A 91 3.48 41.84 -5.36
CA THR A 91 3.16 40.55 -4.73
C THR A 91 2.62 39.57 -5.77
N GLY A 92 1.75 40.01 -6.68
CA GLY A 92 1.25 39.16 -7.76
C GLY A 92 2.34 38.72 -8.75
N GLU A 93 3.33 39.57 -9.04
CA GLU A 93 4.51 39.20 -9.83
C GLU A 93 5.40 38.20 -9.10
N LEU A 94 5.63 38.40 -7.80
CA LEU A 94 6.40 37.48 -6.96
C LEU A 94 5.72 36.12 -6.84
N GLU A 95 4.40 36.07 -6.66
CA GLU A 95 3.62 34.82 -6.63
C GLU A 95 3.75 34.04 -7.93
N LYS A 96 3.64 34.71 -9.10
CA LYS A 96 3.88 34.07 -10.40
C LYS A 96 5.30 33.51 -10.51
N ARG A 97 6.29 34.25 -9.99
CA ARG A 97 7.69 33.80 -9.99
C ARG A 97 7.92 32.60 -9.06
N VAL A 98 7.27 32.58 -7.89
CA VAL A 98 7.30 31.44 -6.98
C VAL A 98 6.67 30.21 -7.64
N ALA A 99 5.49 30.35 -8.26
CA ALA A 99 4.84 29.24 -8.96
C ALA A 99 5.69 28.70 -10.12
N HIS A 100 6.33 29.59 -10.88
CA HIS A 100 7.26 29.19 -11.95
C HIS A 100 8.48 28.44 -11.40
N LEU A 101 9.15 28.96 -10.37
CA LEU A 101 10.29 28.30 -9.73
C LEU A 101 9.91 26.96 -9.11
N GLN A 102 8.72 26.84 -8.51
CA GLN A 102 8.21 25.55 -8.01
C GLN A 102 8.05 24.53 -9.14
N SER A 103 7.53 24.95 -10.30
CA SER A 103 7.42 24.10 -11.48
C SER A 103 8.79 23.69 -12.01
N GLU A 104 9.77 24.60 -12.04
CA GLU A 104 11.14 24.29 -12.45
C GLU A 104 11.81 23.31 -11.49
N VAL A 105 11.66 23.49 -10.17
CA VAL A 105 12.19 22.57 -9.16
C VAL A 105 11.59 21.18 -9.33
N ALA A 106 10.27 21.07 -9.54
CA ALA A 106 9.62 19.77 -9.77
C ALA A 106 10.13 19.10 -11.06
N THR A 107 10.33 19.87 -12.12
CA THR A 107 10.87 19.37 -13.40
C THR A 107 12.30 18.87 -13.24
N ASN A 108 13.16 19.70 -12.64
CA ASN A 108 14.56 19.35 -12.37
C ASN A 108 14.67 18.11 -11.46
N GLN A 109 13.79 17.98 -10.46
CA GLN A 109 13.77 16.79 -9.61
C GLN A 109 13.42 15.53 -10.40
N ALA A 110 12.42 15.60 -11.29
CA ALA A 110 12.06 14.48 -12.15
C ALA A 110 13.20 14.11 -13.10
N GLU A 111 13.92 15.09 -13.65
CA GLU A 111 15.11 14.86 -14.48
C GLU A 111 16.25 14.22 -13.68
N ILE A 112 16.51 14.68 -12.46
CA ILE A 112 17.50 14.08 -11.55
C ILE A 112 17.14 12.61 -11.29
N ASP A 113 15.88 12.33 -10.96
CA ASP A 113 15.42 10.96 -10.69
C ASP A 113 15.55 10.07 -11.93
N GLN A 114 15.25 10.61 -13.12
CA GLN A 114 15.42 9.90 -14.38
C GLN A 114 16.89 9.60 -14.68
N VAL A 115 17.79 10.58 -14.49
CA VAL A 115 19.23 10.40 -14.69
C VAL A 115 19.80 9.39 -13.70
N ASN A 116 19.39 9.46 -12.42
CA ASN A 116 19.80 8.51 -11.40
C ASN A 116 19.38 7.08 -11.76
N SER A 117 18.13 6.89 -12.20
CA SER A 117 17.62 5.60 -12.67
C SER A 117 18.43 5.06 -13.85
N ALA A 118 18.64 5.89 -14.88
CA ALA A 118 19.44 5.50 -16.05
C ALA A 118 20.90 5.17 -15.69
N PHE A 119 21.47 5.85 -14.69
CA PHE A 119 22.80 5.58 -14.19
C PHE A 119 22.89 4.26 -13.42
N GLU A 120 21.89 3.91 -12.61
CA GLU A 120 21.80 2.58 -11.98
C GLU A 120 21.68 1.48 -13.03
N ASP A 121 20.83 1.65 -14.04
CA ASP A 121 20.69 0.69 -15.15
C ASP A 121 21.99 0.51 -15.95
N TYR A 122 22.73 1.60 -16.14
CA TYR A 122 24.04 1.54 -16.76
C TYR A 122 25.03 0.75 -15.90
N LYS A 123 25.10 1.03 -14.58
CA LYS A 123 25.97 0.30 -13.66
C LYS A 123 25.62 -1.18 -13.60
N ALA A 124 24.33 -1.55 -13.56
CA ALA A 124 23.89 -2.94 -13.58
C ALA A 124 24.40 -3.68 -14.84
N ARG A 125 24.21 -3.09 -16.03
CA ARG A 125 24.72 -3.64 -17.30
C ARG A 125 26.24 -3.73 -17.34
N TYR A 126 26.93 -2.73 -16.80
CA TYR A 126 28.39 -2.75 -16.66
C TYR A 126 28.84 -3.91 -15.76
N ARG A 127 28.23 -4.10 -14.59
CA ARG A 127 28.55 -5.21 -13.66
C ARG A 127 28.37 -6.56 -14.34
N GLU A 128 27.27 -6.75 -15.05
CA GLU A 128 27.02 -7.99 -15.80
C GLU A 128 28.11 -8.26 -16.84
N SER A 129 28.45 -7.24 -17.65
CA SER A 129 29.52 -7.34 -18.63
C SER A 129 30.89 -7.60 -17.99
N ALA A 130 31.20 -6.91 -16.89
CA ALA A 130 32.43 -7.09 -16.13
C ALA A 130 32.55 -8.51 -15.59
N ARG A 131 31.48 -9.05 -15.00
CA ARG A 131 31.42 -10.46 -14.53
C ARG A 131 31.68 -11.43 -15.68
N LEU A 132 30.99 -11.28 -16.80
CA LEU A 132 31.17 -12.14 -17.97
C LEU A 132 32.60 -12.08 -18.52
N SER A 133 33.21 -10.90 -18.56
CA SER A 133 34.58 -10.73 -19.03
C SER A 133 35.65 -11.35 -18.11
N MET A 134 35.32 -11.59 -16.84
CA MET A 134 36.20 -12.26 -15.89
C MET A 134 36.10 -13.77 -15.94
N ILE A 135 35.02 -14.34 -16.47
CA ILE A 135 34.89 -15.79 -16.65
C ILE A 135 36.03 -16.28 -17.55
N ASP A 136 36.60 -17.43 -17.20
CA ASP A 136 37.77 -18.05 -17.85
C ASP A 136 39.09 -17.28 -17.74
N ARG A 137 39.13 -16.10 -17.12
CA ARG A 137 40.37 -15.39 -16.84
C ARG A 137 41.21 -16.16 -15.83
N VAL A 138 42.53 -16.18 -16.06
CA VAL A 138 43.51 -16.87 -15.22
C VAL A 138 44.35 -15.85 -14.48
N PHE A 139 44.56 -16.10 -13.19
CA PHE A 139 45.40 -15.33 -12.29
C PHE A 139 46.48 -16.24 -11.73
N ASP A 140 47.73 -15.79 -11.73
CA ASP A 140 48.84 -16.54 -11.14
C ASP A 140 48.61 -16.73 -9.63
N GLU A 141 48.08 -15.70 -8.98
CA GLU A 141 47.79 -15.69 -7.56
C GLU A 141 46.54 -14.84 -7.25
N LEU A 142 45.63 -15.38 -6.43
CA LEU A 142 44.51 -14.64 -5.84
C LEU A 142 44.66 -14.65 -4.32
N ARG A 143 44.69 -13.46 -3.71
CA ARG A 143 44.79 -13.28 -2.26
C ARG A 143 43.46 -12.85 -1.68
N GLY A 144 42.94 -13.60 -0.72
CA GLY A 144 41.81 -13.18 0.08
C GLY A 144 42.22 -12.16 1.15
N SER A 145 41.24 -11.38 1.61
CA SER A 145 41.36 -10.47 2.77
C SER A 145 41.78 -11.17 4.06
N ASP A 146 41.47 -12.47 4.16
CA ASP A 146 41.80 -13.40 5.25
C ASP A 146 43.26 -13.89 5.22
N GLY A 147 44.04 -13.51 4.19
CA GLY A 147 45.41 -13.94 3.99
C GLY A 147 45.53 -15.29 3.27
N THR A 148 44.42 -15.91 2.85
CA THR A 148 44.45 -17.14 2.06
C THR A 148 44.94 -16.85 0.65
N VAL A 149 45.89 -17.67 0.18
CA VAL A 149 46.52 -17.52 -1.13
C VAL A 149 46.16 -18.71 -2.01
N TYR A 150 45.55 -18.42 -3.15
CA TYR A 150 45.23 -19.41 -4.19
C TYR A 150 46.15 -19.20 -5.39
N LYS A 151 46.73 -20.27 -5.92
CA LYS A 151 47.63 -20.24 -7.08
C LYS A 151 46.96 -20.82 -8.32
N ASN A 152 47.31 -20.28 -9.50
CA ASN A 152 46.77 -20.69 -10.81
C ASN A 152 45.24 -20.70 -10.84
N VAL A 153 44.67 -19.56 -10.46
CA VAL A 153 43.23 -19.39 -10.29
C VAL A 153 42.58 -19.12 -11.64
N LYS A 154 41.69 -20.00 -12.08
CA LYS A 154 40.81 -19.81 -13.22
C LYS A 154 39.38 -19.55 -12.76
N VAL A 155 38.85 -18.38 -13.06
CA VAL A 155 37.47 -18.01 -12.69
C VAL A 155 36.47 -18.87 -13.48
N THR A 156 35.51 -19.46 -12.79
CA THR A 156 34.46 -20.30 -13.40
C THR A 156 33.10 -19.62 -13.43
N SER A 157 32.73 -18.92 -12.35
CA SER A 157 31.50 -18.13 -12.31
C SER A 157 31.61 -17.02 -11.27
N ILE A 158 30.80 -15.98 -11.45
CA ILE A 158 30.71 -14.85 -10.51
C ILE A 158 29.25 -14.54 -10.29
N ASP A 159 28.83 -14.65 -9.04
CA ASP A 159 27.50 -14.25 -8.57
C ASP A 159 27.61 -12.89 -7.86
N PRO A 160 26.50 -12.19 -7.59
CA PRO A 160 26.50 -10.92 -6.86
C PRO A 160 27.12 -10.96 -5.46
N VAL A 161 27.39 -12.15 -4.90
CA VAL A 161 27.93 -12.34 -3.54
C VAL A 161 29.31 -13.01 -3.54
N ARG A 162 29.60 -13.90 -4.49
CA ARG A 162 30.77 -14.80 -4.45
C ARG A 162 31.39 -14.98 -5.83
N LEU A 163 32.70 -15.22 -5.85
CA LEU A 163 33.46 -15.63 -7.02
C LEU A 163 33.86 -17.10 -6.86
N ASN A 164 33.49 -17.92 -7.83
CA ASN A 164 33.84 -19.34 -7.90
C ASN A 164 34.97 -19.54 -8.91
N PHE A 165 35.94 -20.37 -8.55
CA PHE A 165 37.13 -20.57 -9.36
C PHE A 165 37.74 -21.97 -9.17
N LYS A 166 38.58 -22.36 -10.12
CA LYS A 166 39.46 -23.54 -10.03
C LYS A 166 40.89 -23.07 -9.74
N HIS A 167 41.60 -23.82 -8.91
CA HIS A 167 43.00 -23.60 -8.56
C HIS A 167 43.72 -24.96 -8.42
N ASP A 168 45.03 -24.97 -8.17
CA ASP A 168 45.83 -26.20 -8.13
C ASP A 168 45.29 -27.28 -7.17
N ASN A 169 44.69 -26.86 -6.05
CA ASN A 169 44.19 -27.76 -5.00
C ASN A 169 42.69 -28.08 -5.14
N GLY A 170 42.02 -27.64 -6.21
CA GLY A 170 40.61 -27.97 -6.47
C GLY A 170 39.75 -26.76 -6.84
N ILE A 171 38.49 -26.78 -6.39
CA ILE A 171 37.51 -25.71 -6.63
C ILE A 171 37.45 -24.86 -5.36
N GLY A 172 37.65 -23.56 -5.52
CA GLY A 172 37.59 -22.55 -4.48
C GLY A 172 36.40 -21.61 -4.68
N LYS A 173 35.97 -21.02 -3.58
CA LYS A 173 34.97 -19.94 -3.56
C LYS A 173 35.44 -18.85 -2.60
N VAL A 174 35.32 -17.60 -3.02
CA VAL A 174 35.70 -16.42 -2.22
C VAL A 174 34.57 -15.41 -2.26
N SER A 175 34.26 -14.80 -1.12
CA SER A 175 33.28 -13.70 -1.05
C SER A 175 33.80 -12.49 -1.81
N LEU A 176 32.92 -11.76 -2.51
CA LEU A 176 33.32 -10.52 -3.19
C LEU A 176 33.86 -9.48 -2.19
N SER A 177 33.40 -9.51 -0.93
CA SER A 177 33.92 -8.68 0.17
C SER A 177 35.38 -8.95 0.52
N ASP A 178 35.90 -10.11 0.13
CA ASP A 178 37.24 -10.58 0.50
C ASP A 178 38.23 -10.53 -0.67
N LEU A 179 37.77 -10.09 -1.85
CA LEU A 179 38.62 -9.95 -3.01
C LEU A 179 39.61 -8.78 -2.91
N PRO A 180 40.71 -8.82 -3.68
CA PRO A 180 41.59 -7.69 -3.91
C PRO A 180 40.85 -6.41 -4.37
N ALA A 181 41.36 -5.24 -4.01
CA ALA A 181 40.70 -3.95 -4.25
C ALA A 181 40.51 -3.62 -5.73
N ASP A 182 41.47 -4.01 -6.58
CA ASP A 182 41.42 -3.88 -8.03
C ASP A 182 40.28 -4.71 -8.66
N ILE A 183 40.11 -5.95 -8.20
CA ILE A 183 39.03 -6.82 -8.66
C ILE A 183 37.68 -6.30 -8.17
N LYS A 184 37.61 -5.80 -6.93
CA LYS A 184 36.39 -5.20 -6.37
C LYS A 184 35.95 -3.95 -7.14
N ASP A 185 36.90 -3.06 -7.44
CA ASP A 185 36.63 -1.84 -8.20
C ASP A 185 36.15 -2.17 -9.61
N PHE A 186 36.78 -3.14 -10.28
CA PHE A 186 36.37 -3.60 -11.60
C PHE A 186 34.94 -4.17 -11.62
N LEU A 187 34.58 -4.97 -10.61
CA LEU A 187 33.26 -5.62 -10.51
C LEU A 187 32.16 -4.70 -9.96
N GLN A 188 32.50 -3.51 -9.46
CA GLN A 188 31.58 -2.50 -8.91
C GLN A 188 30.46 -3.09 -8.04
N PHE A 189 30.83 -3.81 -6.98
CA PHE A 189 29.89 -4.48 -6.09
C PHE A 189 28.76 -3.56 -5.59
N SER A 190 27.53 -4.07 -5.59
CA SER A 190 26.35 -3.41 -5.04
C SER A 190 25.83 -4.21 -3.85
N GLU A 191 25.76 -3.57 -2.67
CA GLU A 191 25.18 -4.19 -1.48
C GLU A 191 23.71 -4.61 -1.72
N VAL A 192 22.97 -3.83 -2.50
CA VAL A 192 21.56 -4.12 -2.83
C VAL A 192 21.45 -5.41 -3.66
N GLU A 193 22.26 -5.56 -4.72
CA GLU A 193 22.25 -6.79 -5.53
C GLU A 193 22.68 -8.02 -4.72
N ALA A 194 23.62 -7.84 -3.78
CA ALA A 194 24.07 -8.91 -2.92
C ALA A 194 23.00 -9.34 -1.92
N THR A 195 22.26 -8.40 -1.32
CA THR A 195 21.14 -8.72 -0.41
C THR A 195 19.98 -9.38 -1.14
N ASP A 196 19.64 -8.90 -2.34
CA ASP A 196 18.56 -9.47 -3.16
C ASP A 196 18.91 -10.89 -3.62
N HIS A 197 20.16 -11.11 -4.03
CA HIS A 197 20.63 -12.44 -4.39
C HIS A 197 20.68 -13.38 -3.18
N ALA A 198 21.17 -12.94 -2.03
CA ALA A 198 21.19 -13.75 -0.82
C ALA A 198 19.77 -14.12 -0.36
N GLY A 199 18.82 -13.18 -0.43
CA GLY A 199 17.40 -13.44 -0.14
C GLY A 199 16.78 -14.45 -1.11
N SER A 200 17.06 -14.33 -2.41
CA SER A 200 16.54 -15.27 -3.41
C SER A 200 17.18 -16.66 -3.31
N GLU A 201 18.48 -16.77 -3.01
CA GLU A 201 19.17 -18.04 -2.73
C GLU A 201 18.55 -18.73 -1.49
N GLN A 202 18.31 -18.00 -0.40
CA GLN A 202 17.66 -18.53 0.80
C GLN A 202 16.23 -19.00 0.53
N MET A 203 15.46 -18.23 -0.25
CA MET A 203 14.10 -18.63 -0.66
C MET A 203 14.12 -19.88 -1.54
N ALA A 204 15.07 -19.98 -2.47
CA ALA A 204 15.23 -21.13 -3.34
C ALA A 204 15.63 -22.39 -2.55
N ASP A 205 16.56 -22.27 -1.60
CA ASP A 205 16.97 -23.37 -0.73
C ASP A 205 15.82 -23.83 0.19
N ALA A 206 15.06 -22.88 0.76
CA ALA A 206 13.88 -23.20 1.55
C ALA A 206 12.81 -23.91 0.70
N ALA A 207 12.53 -23.40 -0.50
CA ALA A 207 11.58 -24.01 -1.44
C ALA A 207 12.03 -25.42 -1.87
N LEU A 208 13.32 -25.62 -2.12
CA LEU A 208 13.90 -26.92 -2.43
C LEU A 208 13.75 -27.87 -1.24
N GLY A 209 14.08 -27.41 -0.03
CA GLY A 209 13.94 -28.18 1.20
C GLY A 209 12.49 -28.64 1.43
N ASP A 210 11.52 -27.77 1.19
CA ASP A 210 10.11 -28.11 1.33
C ASP A 210 9.62 -29.04 0.21
N ALA A 211 10.06 -28.82 -1.04
CA ALA A 211 9.79 -29.72 -2.15
C ALA A 211 10.32 -31.14 -1.91
N VAL A 212 11.53 -31.27 -1.33
CA VAL A 212 12.10 -32.57 -0.96
C VAL A 212 11.26 -33.27 0.11
N LYS A 213 10.79 -32.55 1.14
CA LYS A 213 9.91 -33.12 2.17
C LYS A 213 8.58 -33.60 1.58
N ILE A 214 7.99 -32.82 0.69
CA ILE A 214 6.75 -33.18 -0.03
C ILE A 214 6.99 -34.47 -0.83
N ALA A 215 8.04 -34.53 -1.65
CA ALA A 215 8.36 -35.71 -2.45
C ALA A 215 8.59 -36.97 -1.60
N GLN A 216 9.33 -36.85 -0.49
CA GLN A 216 9.55 -37.96 0.44
C GLN A 216 8.24 -38.48 1.04
N GLN A 217 7.32 -37.56 1.35
CA GLN A 217 6.04 -37.92 1.94
C GLN A 217 5.06 -38.51 0.91
N GLU A 218 5.07 -38.02 -0.34
CA GLU A 218 4.35 -38.62 -1.47
C GLU A 218 4.83 -40.06 -1.74
N ASP A 219 6.14 -40.28 -1.79
CA ASP A 219 6.73 -41.60 -1.94
C ASP A 219 6.27 -42.56 -0.84
N LYS A 220 6.18 -42.08 0.41
CA LYS A 220 5.68 -42.86 1.53
C LYS A 220 4.22 -43.27 1.33
N VAL A 221 3.35 -42.36 0.88
CA VAL A 221 1.94 -42.65 0.58
C VAL A 221 1.84 -43.71 -0.52
N ILE A 222 2.61 -43.56 -1.61
CA ILE A 222 2.61 -44.51 -2.74
C ILE A 222 3.03 -45.91 -2.28
N ARG A 223 4.07 -46.03 -1.45
CA ARG A 223 4.51 -47.32 -0.91
C ARG A 223 3.41 -47.98 -0.07
N LEU A 224 2.82 -47.25 0.86
CA LEU A 224 1.75 -47.77 1.71
C LEU A 224 0.50 -48.19 0.89
N GLU A 225 0.15 -47.45 -0.16
CA GLU A 225 -0.95 -47.83 -1.06
C GLU A 225 -0.68 -49.11 -1.84
N ASN A 226 0.56 -49.32 -2.28
CA ASN A 226 0.97 -50.56 -2.93
C ASN A 226 0.93 -51.73 -1.94
N ASP A 227 1.37 -51.54 -0.71
CA ASP A 227 1.30 -52.56 0.35
C ASP A 227 -0.16 -52.97 0.63
N VAL A 228 -1.08 -52.01 0.76
CA VAL A 228 -2.52 -52.30 0.93
C VAL A 228 -3.07 -53.09 -0.25
N ARG A 229 -2.67 -52.74 -1.48
CA ARG A 229 -3.11 -53.45 -2.69
C ARG A 229 -2.64 -54.90 -2.68
N GLU A 230 -1.38 -55.14 -2.33
CA GLU A 230 -0.82 -56.49 -2.22
C GLU A 230 -1.54 -57.30 -1.13
N GLN A 231 -1.68 -56.74 0.07
CA GLN A 231 -2.37 -57.40 1.19
C GLN A 231 -3.83 -57.74 0.86
N ARG A 232 -4.56 -56.87 0.14
CA ARG A 232 -5.93 -57.13 -0.32
C ARG A 232 -5.99 -58.28 -1.32
N ASN A 233 -5.03 -58.37 -2.25
CA ASN A 233 -4.94 -59.49 -3.20
C ASN A 233 -4.67 -60.81 -2.47
N GLU A 234 -3.81 -60.81 -1.44
CA GLU A 234 -3.58 -62.00 -0.61
C GLU A 234 -4.82 -62.40 0.19
N LEU A 235 -5.53 -61.43 0.75
CA LEU A 235 -6.77 -61.63 1.49
C LEU A 235 -7.86 -62.23 0.60
N GLU A 236 -7.99 -61.79 -0.66
CA GLU A 236 -8.92 -62.37 -1.63
C GLU A 236 -8.54 -63.83 -1.99
N LYS A 237 -7.25 -64.12 -2.19
CA LYS A 237 -6.75 -65.49 -2.40
C LYS A 237 -7.03 -66.39 -1.19
N ALA A 238 -6.88 -65.88 0.03
CA ALA A 238 -7.18 -66.61 1.25
C ALA A 238 -8.70 -66.89 1.38
N ARG A 239 -9.54 -65.88 1.13
CA ARG A 239 -11.01 -66.02 1.15
C ARG A 239 -11.51 -67.03 0.11
N SER A 240 -11.05 -66.95 -1.13
CA SER A 240 -11.43 -67.91 -2.18
C SER A 240 -10.96 -69.33 -1.85
N SER A 241 -9.80 -69.50 -1.20
CA SER A 241 -9.32 -70.80 -0.74
C SER A 241 -10.17 -71.35 0.42
N LEU A 242 -10.59 -70.49 1.35
CA LEU A 242 -11.50 -70.85 2.43
C LEU A 242 -12.86 -71.31 1.89
N ASP A 243 -13.41 -70.58 0.92
CA ASP A 243 -14.69 -70.94 0.28
C ASP A 243 -14.61 -72.26 -0.49
N ARG A 244 -13.48 -72.53 -1.15
CA ARG A 244 -13.23 -73.83 -1.81
C ARG A 244 -13.15 -74.94 -0.77
N ALA A 245 -12.43 -74.74 0.33
CA ALA A 245 -12.33 -75.72 1.42
C ALA A 245 -13.72 -76.01 2.04
N ARG A 246 -14.51 -74.97 2.33
CA ARG A 246 -15.88 -75.10 2.86
C ARG A 246 -16.80 -75.85 1.90
N ARG A 247 -16.70 -75.60 0.59
CA ARG A 247 -17.48 -76.33 -0.44
C ARG A 247 -17.03 -77.78 -0.63
N ALA A 248 -15.76 -78.09 -0.40
CA ALA A 248 -15.22 -79.45 -0.53
C ALA A 248 -15.71 -80.39 0.58
N ILE A 249 -15.95 -79.90 1.80
CA ILE A 249 -16.43 -80.70 2.94
C ILE A 249 -17.69 -81.51 2.61
N PRO A 250 -18.83 -80.90 2.22
CA PRO A 250 -20.06 -81.66 1.96
C PRO A 250 -19.95 -82.58 0.74
N VAL A 251 -19.02 -82.31 -0.18
CA VAL A 251 -18.72 -83.21 -1.31
C VAL A 251 -18.01 -84.45 -0.80
N HIS A 252 -16.91 -84.29 -0.06
CA HIS A 252 -16.17 -85.41 0.52
C HIS A 252 -17.03 -86.23 1.50
N GLU A 253 -17.84 -85.58 2.33
CA GLU A 253 -18.75 -86.28 3.24
C GLU A 253 -19.78 -87.14 2.49
N ARG A 254 -20.32 -86.66 1.36
CA ARG A 254 -21.22 -87.45 0.51
C ARG A 254 -20.50 -88.65 -0.09
N SER A 255 -19.30 -88.46 -0.65
CA SER A 255 -18.50 -89.56 -1.21
C SER A 255 -18.14 -90.61 -0.16
N ILE A 256 -17.75 -90.19 1.04
CA ILE A 256 -17.47 -91.07 2.19
C ILE A 256 -18.73 -91.85 2.58
N ARG A 257 -19.89 -91.19 2.69
CA ARG A 257 -21.17 -91.86 2.99
C ARG A 257 -21.52 -92.89 1.92
N GLN A 258 -21.43 -92.54 0.65
CA GLN A 258 -21.68 -93.46 -0.46
C GLN A 258 -20.73 -94.66 -0.41
N LYS A 259 -19.42 -94.44 -0.21
CA LYS A 259 -18.42 -95.50 -0.15
C LYS A 259 -18.66 -96.45 1.03
N ARG A 260 -19.10 -95.93 2.17
CA ARG A 260 -19.52 -96.74 3.33
C ARG A 260 -20.73 -97.63 3.00
N MET A 261 -21.71 -97.12 2.26
CA MET A 261 -22.86 -97.91 1.78
C MET A 261 -22.44 -98.99 0.78
N GLU A 262 -21.54 -98.68 -0.16
CA GLU A 262 -20.97 -99.64 -1.11
C GLU A 262 -20.22 -100.77 -0.40
N ILE A 263 -19.42 -100.44 0.62
CA ILE A 263 -18.74 -101.46 1.45
C ILE A 263 -19.76 -102.35 2.17
N ALA A 264 -20.86 -101.78 2.68
CA ALA A 264 -21.89 -102.53 3.38
C ALA A 264 -22.62 -103.50 2.44
N SER A 265 -22.95 -103.08 1.22
CA SER A 265 -23.61 -103.93 0.21
C SER A 265 -22.67 -105.00 -0.36
N GLU A 266 -21.39 -104.69 -0.56
CA GLU A 266 -20.39 -105.65 -1.04
C GLU A 266 -20.16 -106.81 -0.06
N ARG A 267 -20.30 -106.56 1.26
CA ARG A 267 -20.22 -107.61 2.30
C ARG A 267 -21.35 -108.64 2.21
N GLN A 268 -22.47 -108.31 1.57
CA GLN A 268 -23.63 -109.20 1.44
C GLN A 268 -23.58 -110.06 0.18
N LYS A 269 -22.64 -109.82 -0.73
CA LYS A 269 -22.51 -110.58 -1.98
C LYS A 269 -21.67 -111.85 -1.79
N SER A 270 -22.10 -112.94 -2.42
CA SER A 270 -21.36 -114.21 -2.46
C SER A 270 -20.29 -114.16 -3.56
N GLY A 271 -19.01 -114.05 -3.19
CA GLY A 271 -17.89 -114.00 -4.16
C GLY A 271 -16.57 -113.49 -3.56
N VAL A 272 -15.53 -113.31 -4.39
CA VAL A 272 -14.23 -112.74 -3.99
C VAL A 272 -14.42 -111.27 -3.55
N SER A 273 -14.12 -110.99 -2.28
CA SER A 273 -14.45 -109.70 -1.64
C SER A 273 -13.52 -108.56 -2.06
N ARG A 274 -14.09 -107.46 -2.59
CA ARG A 274 -13.38 -106.19 -2.86
C ARG A 274 -13.30 -105.25 -1.65
N VAL A 275 -13.85 -105.67 -0.51
CA VAL A 275 -13.95 -104.86 0.71
C VAL A 275 -12.59 -104.32 1.22
N PRO A 276 -11.47 -105.07 1.18
CA PRO A 276 -10.17 -104.54 1.61
C PRO A 276 -9.72 -103.31 0.80
N GLN A 277 -9.85 -103.37 -0.53
CA GLN A 277 -9.51 -102.26 -1.43
C GLN A 277 -10.42 -101.05 -1.18
N MET A 278 -11.73 -101.29 -1.03
CA MET A 278 -12.69 -100.21 -0.74
C MET A 278 -12.46 -99.55 0.62
N LYS A 279 -12.01 -100.29 1.63
CA LYS A 279 -11.64 -99.74 2.95
C LYS A 279 -10.41 -98.84 2.86
N GLU A 280 -9.43 -99.20 2.04
CA GLU A 280 -8.25 -98.36 1.80
C GLU A 280 -8.63 -97.04 1.12
N GLU A 281 -9.44 -97.10 0.05
CA GLU A 281 -9.98 -95.90 -0.61
C GLU A 281 -10.80 -95.02 0.36
N LEU A 282 -11.61 -95.63 1.24
CA LEU A 282 -12.35 -94.91 2.28
C LEU A 282 -11.41 -94.20 3.26
N SER A 283 -10.34 -94.87 3.70
CA SER A 283 -9.32 -94.29 4.58
C SER A 283 -8.62 -93.09 3.93
N GLN A 284 -8.31 -93.19 2.63
CA GLN A 284 -7.75 -92.09 1.86
C GLN A 284 -8.73 -90.91 1.76
N MET A 285 -10.01 -91.16 1.49
CA MET A 285 -11.05 -90.11 1.46
C MET A 285 -11.23 -89.44 2.83
N GLU A 286 -11.23 -90.20 3.92
CA GLU A 286 -11.32 -89.67 5.28
C GLU A 286 -10.08 -88.84 5.64
N SER A 287 -8.89 -89.26 5.20
CA SER A 287 -7.66 -88.48 5.38
C SER A 287 -7.69 -87.15 4.63
N ALA A 288 -8.24 -87.14 3.39
CA ALA A 288 -8.39 -85.93 2.58
C ALA A 288 -9.39 -84.96 3.23
N LEU A 289 -10.52 -85.47 3.73
CA LEU A 289 -11.49 -84.65 4.47
C LEU A 289 -10.86 -84.01 5.71
N ARG A 290 -10.07 -84.76 6.49
CA ARG A 290 -9.35 -84.22 7.66
C ARG A 290 -8.36 -83.12 7.27
N LYS A 291 -7.65 -83.26 6.15
CA LYS A 291 -6.73 -82.22 5.64
C LYS A 291 -7.50 -80.93 5.33
N VAL A 292 -8.63 -81.02 4.64
CA VAL A 292 -9.49 -79.86 4.33
C VAL A 292 -10.04 -79.22 5.61
N GLN A 293 -10.51 -80.02 6.57
CA GLN A 293 -11.01 -79.53 7.86
C GLN A 293 -9.94 -78.80 8.68
N ARG A 294 -8.68 -79.25 8.63
CA ARG A 294 -7.55 -78.58 9.29
C ARG A 294 -7.15 -77.27 8.60
N ALA A 295 -7.29 -77.18 7.28
CA ALA A 295 -6.94 -75.96 6.55
C ALA A 295 -7.89 -74.78 6.82
N ILE A 296 -9.15 -75.04 7.22
CA ILE A 296 -10.15 -74.00 7.50
C ILE A 296 -9.75 -73.05 8.64
N PRO A 297 -9.39 -73.53 9.85
CA PRO A 297 -8.99 -72.64 10.94
C PRO A 297 -7.72 -71.85 10.58
N ASP A 298 -6.75 -72.47 9.90
CA ASP A 298 -5.52 -71.80 9.45
C ASP A 298 -5.85 -70.65 8.49
N LEU A 299 -6.66 -70.91 7.47
CA LEU A 299 -7.11 -69.88 6.51
C LEU A 299 -7.93 -68.78 7.19
N THR A 300 -8.75 -69.13 8.18
CA THR A 300 -9.56 -68.16 8.94
C THR A 300 -8.64 -67.24 9.75
N ARG A 301 -7.59 -67.80 10.39
CA ARG A 301 -6.58 -67.01 11.10
C ARG A 301 -5.84 -66.07 10.15
N THR A 302 -5.36 -66.57 9.01
CA THR A 302 -4.69 -65.74 8.00
C THR A 302 -5.57 -64.61 7.49
N ILE A 303 -6.87 -64.85 7.26
CA ILE A 303 -7.81 -63.79 6.86
C ILE A 303 -7.93 -62.73 7.95
N SER A 304 -8.00 -63.12 9.23
CA SER A 304 -8.03 -62.16 10.35
C SER A 304 -6.76 -61.31 10.38
N GLU A 305 -5.59 -61.95 10.38
CA GLU A 305 -4.29 -61.27 10.42
C GLU A 305 -4.11 -60.29 9.24
N LEU A 306 -4.50 -60.69 8.02
CA LEU A 306 -4.45 -59.81 6.86
C LEU A 306 -5.47 -58.66 6.94
N THR A 307 -6.66 -58.91 7.50
CA THR A 307 -7.68 -57.86 7.68
C THR A 307 -7.17 -56.78 8.65
N ASP A 308 -6.55 -57.20 9.75
CA ASP A 308 -5.97 -56.28 10.74
C ASP A 308 -4.82 -55.46 10.14
N LYS A 309 -3.92 -56.11 9.39
CA LYS A 309 -2.82 -55.43 8.69
C LYS A 309 -3.29 -54.41 7.66
N VAL A 310 -4.32 -54.76 6.88
CA VAL A 310 -4.93 -53.81 5.92
C VAL A 310 -5.49 -52.61 6.67
N SER A 311 -6.22 -52.82 7.77
CA SER A 311 -6.79 -51.73 8.56
C SER A 311 -5.70 -50.82 9.16
N GLU A 312 -4.62 -51.40 9.68
CA GLU A 312 -3.49 -50.64 10.23
C GLU A 312 -2.78 -49.81 9.14
N THR A 313 -2.51 -50.43 7.99
CA THR A 313 -1.84 -49.75 6.89
C THR A 313 -2.73 -48.63 6.31
N GLU A 314 -4.04 -48.83 6.23
CA GLU A 314 -4.99 -47.78 5.83
C GLU A 314 -5.00 -46.58 6.78
N LYS A 315 -4.89 -46.80 8.10
CA LYS A 315 -4.73 -45.71 9.08
C LYS A 315 -3.45 -44.93 8.83
N ASN A 316 -2.34 -45.65 8.59
CA ASN A 316 -1.04 -45.03 8.29
C ASN A 316 -1.09 -44.20 6.99
N ILE A 317 -1.86 -44.63 5.98
CA ILE A 317 -2.09 -43.83 4.76
C ILE A 317 -2.84 -42.54 5.09
N VAL A 318 -3.89 -42.60 5.90
CA VAL A 318 -4.66 -41.41 6.30
C VAL A 318 -3.78 -40.42 7.05
N GLU A 319 -2.95 -40.89 7.98
CA GLU A 319 -1.97 -40.06 8.68
C GLU A 319 -0.90 -39.49 7.74
N ALA A 320 -0.41 -40.29 6.80
CA ALA A 320 0.59 -39.83 5.85
C ALA A 320 0.02 -38.74 4.90
N ARG A 321 -1.22 -38.91 4.44
CA ARG A 321 -1.93 -37.93 3.61
C ARG A 321 -2.27 -36.65 4.37
N SER A 322 -2.63 -36.74 5.65
CA SER A 322 -2.89 -35.54 6.45
C SER A 322 -1.62 -34.72 6.65
N LYS A 323 -0.48 -35.38 6.90
CA LYS A 323 0.84 -34.71 6.92
C LYS A 323 1.20 -34.09 5.58
N LEU A 324 1.00 -34.80 4.47
CA LEU A 324 1.24 -34.27 3.12
C LEU A 324 0.37 -33.03 2.84
N ALA A 325 -0.90 -33.05 3.23
CA ALA A 325 -1.80 -31.91 3.08
C ALA A 325 -1.31 -30.68 3.87
N ARG A 326 -0.79 -30.87 5.09
CA ARG A 326 -0.19 -29.78 5.88
C ARG A 326 1.05 -29.20 5.22
N LEU A 327 1.92 -30.06 4.67
CA LEU A 327 3.11 -29.63 3.92
C LEU A 327 2.73 -28.80 2.69
N HIS A 328 1.70 -29.21 1.93
CA HIS A 328 1.20 -28.40 0.80
C HIS A 328 0.55 -27.09 1.23
N ALA A 329 -0.08 -27.05 2.40
CA ALA A 329 -0.67 -25.84 2.96
C ALA A 329 0.38 -24.86 3.53
N GLY A 330 1.65 -25.25 3.62
CA GLY A 330 2.71 -24.47 4.24
C GLY A 330 2.59 -24.38 5.77
N GLU A 331 1.79 -25.25 6.38
CA GLU A 331 1.70 -25.35 7.84
C GLU A 331 2.97 -26.05 8.36
N LYS A 332 3.78 -25.32 9.14
CA LYS A 332 4.95 -25.89 9.82
C LYS A 332 4.48 -26.89 10.89
N GLU A 333 5.10 -28.08 10.91
CA GLU A 333 4.92 -29.10 11.97
C GLU A 333 5.23 -28.56 13.36
#